data_AF-A0A3Q2VRD7-F1
#
_entry.id   AF-A0A3Q2VRD7-F1
#
_cell.length_a   1.000
_cell.length_b   1.000
_cell.length_c   1.000
_cell.angle_alpha   90.00
_cell.angle_beta   90.00
_cell.angle_gamma   90.00
#
_symmetry.space_group_name_H-M   'P 1'
#
loop_
_entity.id
_entity.type
_entity.pdbx_description
1 polymer ?
#
loop_
_entity_poly.entity_id
_entity_poly.type
_entity_poly.pdbx_seq_one_letter_code
_entity_poly.pdbx_strand_id
1 'polypeptide(L)'
;MQTDPTALGFNPPDLDIMSRPPRSPKEPLISSWLFCRYLIIGCYVGAATVGAAAWWFMAAHDGPKLTFYQLSHYLQCSEGHAEFAGVQCSVFESPYPMTMALSVLVTIEMCNALNSLSENQSLLKMPPWSNPWLVGAICLSMALHFLILYVDPLPVIFQIRPLSWTQWVVVLKLSLPVILMDEALKLLARNYIEPGSHIQVRTSDVSRLSHHNTFLF
;
A
#
# COMPACT_ATOMS: atom_id res chain seq x y z
N MET A 1 -2.28 -15.89 -16.69
CA MET A 1 -2.68 -14.47 -16.69
C MET A 1 -3.80 -14.24 -15.66
N GLN A 2 -3.62 -14.68 -14.40
CA GLN A 2 -4.64 -14.56 -13.34
C GLN A 2 -4.00 -14.88 -11.96
N THR A 3 -3.13 -14.03 -11.42
CA THR A 3 -2.33 -14.42 -10.23
C THR A 3 -2.48 -13.54 -8.99
N ASP A 4 -2.86 -12.27 -9.05
CA ASP A 4 -2.78 -11.46 -7.81
C ASP A 4 -3.87 -11.79 -6.77
N PRO A 5 -5.18 -11.85 -7.09
CA PRO A 5 -6.19 -12.24 -6.10
C PRO A 5 -6.15 -13.74 -5.77
N THR A 6 -5.76 -14.57 -6.76
CA THR A 6 -5.72 -16.03 -6.61
C THR A 6 -4.51 -16.49 -5.76
N ALA A 7 -3.38 -15.76 -5.79
CA ALA A 7 -2.20 -16.08 -4.98
C ALA A 7 -2.44 -15.90 -3.48
N LEU A 8 -3.26 -14.92 -3.07
CA LEU A 8 -3.71 -14.76 -1.67
C LEU A 8 -4.51 -15.98 -1.18
N GLY A 9 -5.18 -16.70 -2.08
CA GLY A 9 -5.88 -17.94 -1.75
C GLY A 9 -4.96 -19.13 -1.43
N PHE A 10 -3.68 -19.05 -1.79
CA PHE A 10 -2.66 -20.06 -1.48
C PHE A 10 -1.79 -19.67 -0.28
N ASN A 11 -2.19 -18.68 0.51
CA ASN A 11 -1.46 -18.29 1.72
C ASN A 11 -1.45 -19.45 2.74
N PRO A 12 -0.29 -19.73 3.38
CA PRO A 12 -0.25 -20.68 4.48
C PRO A 12 -1.16 -20.20 5.63
N PRO A 13 -1.77 -21.13 6.39
CA PRO A 13 -2.62 -20.76 7.52
C PRO A 13 -1.80 -20.04 8.61
N ASP A 14 -2.43 -19.06 9.27
CA ASP A 14 -1.81 -18.36 10.40
C ASP A 14 -1.44 -19.35 11.52
N LEU A 15 -0.28 -19.13 12.15
CA LEU A 15 0.28 -20.01 13.19
C LEU A 15 -0.64 -20.23 14.40
N ASP A 16 -1.56 -19.29 14.67
CA ASP A 16 -2.46 -19.30 15.82
C ASP A 16 -3.92 -19.60 15.43
N ILE A 17 -4.18 -20.09 14.21
CA ILE A 17 -5.55 -20.29 13.70
C ILE A 17 -6.36 -21.29 14.55
N MET A 18 -5.72 -22.37 15.03
CA MET A 18 -6.39 -23.41 15.83
C MET A 18 -6.59 -23.03 17.29
N SER A 19 -5.94 -21.96 17.77
CA SER A 19 -6.12 -21.43 19.13
C SER A 19 -7.23 -20.38 19.24
N ARG A 20 -7.80 -19.96 18.12
CA ARG A 20 -8.89 -18.97 18.09
C ARG A 20 -10.26 -19.67 18.06
N PRO A 21 -11.28 -19.14 18.77
CA PRO A 21 -12.62 -19.70 18.70
C PRO A 21 -13.22 -19.55 17.29
N PRO A 22 -14.20 -20.40 16.91
CA PRO A 22 -14.86 -20.30 15.60
C PRO A 22 -15.48 -18.91 15.37
N ARG A 23 -15.25 -18.34 14.18
CA ARG A 23 -15.77 -17.01 13.78
C ARG A 23 -17.29 -16.98 13.87
N SER A 24 -17.87 -15.94 14.47
CA SER A 24 -19.32 -15.84 14.55
C SER A 24 -19.94 -15.42 13.20
N PRO A 25 -21.11 -15.96 12.78
CA PRO A 25 -21.75 -15.57 11.52
C PRO A 25 -22.24 -14.11 11.46
N LYS A 26 -22.24 -13.41 12.60
CA LYS A 26 -22.68 -12.01 12.73
C LYS A 26 -21.51 -11.02 12.73
N GLU A 27 -20.27 -11.50 12.74
CA GLU A 27 -19.10 -10.63 12.67
C GLU A 27 -18.99 -10.02 11.26
N PRO A 28 -18.96 -8.68 11.14
CA PRO A 28 -18.76 -8.04 9.85
C PRO A 28 -17.39 -8.41 9.27
N LEU A 29 -17.30 -8.43 7.94
CA LEU A 29 -16.03 -8.68 7.24
C LEU A 29 -15.02 -7.55 7.47
N ILE A 30 -15.50 -6.32 7.66
CA ILE A 30 -14.68 -5.13 7.92
C ILE A 30 -15.08 -4.54 9.27
N SER A 31 -14.17 -4.60 10.25
CA SER A 31 -14.35 -3.94 11.54
C SER A 31 -14.07 -2.44 11.43
N SER A 32 -14.56 -1.63 12.37
CA SER A 32 -14.28 -0.19 12.40
C SER A 32 -12.78 0.13 12.45
N TRP A 33 -11.98 -0.73 13.10
CA TRP A 33 -10.53 -0.61 13.11
C TRP A 33 -9.90 -0.90 11.75
N LEU A 34 -10.30 -2.01 11.11
CA LEU A 34 -9.79 -2.38 9.80
C LEU A 34 -10.12 -1.30 8.74
N PHE A 35 -11.31 -0.71 8.83
CA PHE A 35 -11.69 0.43 8.00
C PHE A 35 -10.77 1.65 8.21
N CYS A 36 -10.51 2.03 9.46
CA CYS A 36 -9.59 3.13 9.79
C CYS A 36 -8.17 2.86 9.27
N ARG A 37 -7.69 1.62 9.40
CA ARG A 37 -6.39 1.17 8.87
C ARG A 37 -6.29 1.43 7.37
N TYR A 38 -7.28 0.97 6.60
CA TYR A 38 -7.30 1.18 5.15
C TYR A 38 -7.48 2.64 4.75
N LEU A 39 -8.21 3.43 5.53
CA LEU A 39 -8.33 4.87 5.30
C LEU A 39 -6.97 5.57 5.43
N ILE A 40 -6.21 5.27 6.49
CA ILE A 40 -4.86 5.85 6.71
C ILE A 40 -3.92 5.45 5.57
N ILE A 41 -3.91 4.16 5.19
CA ILE A 41 -3.09 3.67 4.08
C ILE A 41 -3.49 4.35 2.77
N GLY A 42 -4.79 4.45 2.47
CA GLY A 42 -5.30 5.11 1.27
C GLY A 42 -4.93 6.60 1.19
N CYS A 43 -5.06 7.32 2.31
CA CYS A 43 -4.61 8.72 2.40
C CYS A 43 -3.11 8.86 2.11
N TYR A 44 -2.29 7.94 2.64
CA TYR A 44 -0.86 7.92 2.36
C TYR A 44 -0.58 7.66 0.87
N VAL A 45 -1.24 6.68 0.24
CA VAL A 45 -1.06 6.39 -1.19
C VAL A 45 -1.42 7.60 -2.05
N GLY A 46 -2.55 8.27 -1.75
CA GLY A 46 -2.96 9.50 -2.43
C GLY A 46 -1.94 10.63 -2.27
N ALA A 47 -1.44 10.85 -1.04
CA ALA A 47 -0.43 11.88 -0.79
C ALA A 47 0.92 11.55 -1.46
N ALA A 48 1.35 10.29 -1.44
CA ALA A 48 2.61 9.84 -2.02
C ALA A 48 2.61 9.95 -3.54
N THR A 49 1.50 9.57 -4.20
CA THR A 49 1.37 9.65 -5.66
C THR A 49 1.36 11.11 -6.16
N VAL A 50 0.53 11.97 -5.55
CA VAL A 50 0.51 13.41 -5.88
C VAL A 50 1.84 14.07 -5.52
N GLY A 51 2.42 13.71 -4.37
CA GLY A 51 3.72 14.21 -3.92
C GLY A 51 4.86 13.83 -4.87
N ALA A 52 4.85 12.63 -5.45
CA ALA A 52 5.83 12.20 -6.44
C ALA A 52 5.74 13.00 -7.75
N ALA A 53 4.52 13.26 -8.23
CA ALA A 53 4.31 14.11 -9.39
C ALA A 53 4.75 15.55 -9.12
N ALA A 54 4.36 16.12 -7.97
CA ALA A 54 4.77 17.47 -7.56
C ALA A 54 6.28 17.60 -7.36
N TRP A 55 6.93 16.56 -6.81
CA TRP A 55 8.38 16.51 -6.66
C TRP A 55 9.10 16.64 -8.01
N TRP A 56 8.57 16.03 -9.08
CA TRP A 56 9.15 16.18 -10.42
C TRP A 56 9.10 17.63 -10.91
N PHE A 57 8.00 18.34 -10.68
CA PHE A 57 7.87 19.75 -11.08
C PHE A 57 8.75 20.70 -10.27
N MET A 58 8.88 20.46 -8.97
CA MET A 58 9.47 21.44 -8.04
C MET A 58 10.94 21.16 -7.70
N ALA A 59 11.31 19.88 -7.56
CA ALA A 59 12.57 19.48 -6.91
C ALA A 59 13.41 18.49 -7.71
N ALA A 60 12.91 17.96 -8.83
CA ALA A 60 13.72 17.10 -9.69
C ALA A 60 14.89 17.89 -10.29
N HIS A 61 16.04 17.22 -10.35
CA HIS A 61 17.25 17.79 -10.94
C HIS A 61 17.05 18.16 -12.41
N ASP A 62 16.36 17.30 -13.16
CA ASP A 62 16.06 17.45 -14.59
C ASP A 62 14.70 18.13 -14.84
N GLY A 63 14.06 18.62 -13.78
CA GLY A 63 12.74 19.24 -13.84
C GLY A 63 12.79 20.76 -14.02
N PRO A 64 11.64 21.41 -14.29
CA PRO A 64 11.53 22.85 -14.51
C PRO A 64 11.73 23.72 -13.26
N LYS A 65 11.83 23.10 -12.06
CA LYS A 65 12.03 23.79 -10.76
C LYS A 65 11.00 24.89 -10.50
N LEU A 66 9.73 24.55 -10.68
CA LEU A 66 8.61 25.46 -10.48
C LEU A 66 8.32 25.70 -9.01
N THR A 67 7.74 26.86 -8.73
CA THR A 67 7.17 27.15 -7.40
C THR A 67 5.83 26.44 -7.21
N PHE A 68 5.44 26.20 -5.96
CA PHE A 68 4.15 25.57 -5.65
C PHE A 68 2.96 26.40 -6.20
N TYR A 69 3.07 27.72 -6.18
CA TYR A 69 2.02 28.62 -6.69
C TYR A 69 1.79 28.45 -8.19
N GLN A 70 2.87 28.39 -8.98
CA GLN A 70 2.80 28.14 -10.42
C GLN A 70 2.21 26.77 -10.73
N LEU A 71 2.55 25.75 -9.94
CA LEU A 71 2.01 24.41 -10.11
C LEU A 71 0.51 24.33 -9.77
N SER A 72 0.06 24.99 -8.70
CA SER A 72 -1.35 24.97 -8.31
C SER A 72 -2.25 25.79 -9.25
N HIS A 73 -1.69 26.81 -9.90
CA HIS A 73 -2.41 27.70 -10.85
C HIS A 73 -2.04 27.42 -12.32
N TYR A 74 -1.65 26.18 -12.65
CA TYR A 74 -1.19 25.83 -14.00
C TYR A 74 -2.22 26.13 -15.12
N LEU A 75 -3.52 26.11 -14.82
CA LEU A 75 -4.59 26.44 -15.78
C LEU A 75 -4.55 27.90 -16.28
N GLN A 76 -3.86 28.78 -15.55
CA GLN A 76 -3.69 30.19 -15.92
C GLN A 76 -2.43 30.41 -16.76
N CYS A 77 -1.69 29.35 -17.12
CA CYS A 77 -0.50 29.47 -17.94
C CYS A 77 -0.87 29.97 -19.34
N SER A 78 -0.47 31.19 -19.65
CA SER A 78 -0.63 31.84 -20.94
C SER A 78 0.63 32.64 -21.26
N GLU A 79 0.99 32.70 -22.54
CA GLU A 79 2.16 33.45 -22.99
C GLU A 79 1.99 34.95 -22.64
N GLY A 80 2.85 35.45 -21.73
CA GLY A 80 2.85 36.86 -21.30
C GLY A 80 2.32 37.15 -19.89
N HIS A 81 1.89 36.14 -19.13
CA HIS A 81 1.55 36.32 -17.72
C HIS A 81 2.82 36.50 -16.86
N ALA A 82 2.88 37.57 -16.06
CA ALA A 82 4.06 37.92 -15.25
C ALA A 82 4.51 36.78 -14.30
N GLU A 83 3.55 36.05 -13.72
CA GLU A 83 3.79 34.95 -12.79
C GLU A 83 4.38 33.68 -13.45
N PHE A 84 4.30 33.56 -14.78
CA PHE A 84 4.85 32.45 -15.56
C PHE A 84 5.99 32.89 -16.49
N ALA A 85 6.57 34.07 -16.24
CA ALA A 85 7.69 34.57 -17.02
C ALA A 85 8.88 33.60 -16.98
N GLY A 86 9.27 33.07 -18.15
CA GLY A 86 10.38 32.13 -18.30
C GLY A 86 10.00 30.64 -18.18
N VAL A 87 8.72 30.30 -18.02
CA VAL A 87 8.22 28.92 -18.00
C VAL A 87 7.52 28.58 -19.31
N GLN A 88 7.86 27.46 -19.95
CA GLN A 88 7.12 26.95 -21.11
C GLN A 88 5.88 26.16 -20.64
N CYS A 89 4.67 26.58 -21.05
CA CYS A 89 3.43 25.92 -20.62
C CYS A 89 3.32 24.45 -21.05
N SER A 90 4.03 24.03 -22.10
CA SER A 90 4.11 22.63 -22.55
C SER A 90 4.68 21.68 -21.49
N VAL A 91 5.37 22.20 -20.46
CA VAL A 91 5.90 21.37 -19.37
C VAL A 91 4.81 20.71 -18.53
N PHE A 92 3.62 21.32 -18.44
CA PHE A 92 2.50 20.77 -17.67
C PHE A 92 1.82 19.58 -18.38
N GLU A 93 2.01 19.44 -19.69
CA GLU A 93 1.53 18.31 -20.51
C GLU A 93 2.55 17.16 -20.57
N SER A 94 3.67 17.31 -19.86
CA SER A 94 4.72 16.31 -19.80
C SER A 94 4.23 14.97 -19.24
N PRO A 95 4.64 13.82 -19.81
CA PRO A 95 4.28 12.48 -19.29
C PRO A 95 5.08 12.06 -18.04
N TYR A 96 6.15 12.79 -17.69
CA TYR A 96 7.04 12.41 -16.56
C TYR A 96 6.34 12.39 -15.19
N PRO A 97 5.57 13.42 -14.77
CA PRO A 97 4.87 13.42 -13.48
C PRO A 97 3.87 12.27 -13.36
N MET A 98 3.14 11.97 -14.45
CA MET A 98 2.19 10.85 -14.48
C MET A 98 2.92 9.51 -14.30
N THR A 99 4.07 9.34 -14.93
CA THR A 99 4.86 8.12 -14.79
C THR A 99 5.44 7.94 -13.38
N MET A 100 5.86 9.05 -12.75
CA MET A 100 6.29 9.05 -11.34
C MET A 100 5.15 8.63 -10.41
N ALA A 101 3.96 9.23 -10.57
CA ALA A 101 2.79 8.87 -9.77
C ALA A 101 2.37 7.41 -9.97
N LEU A 102 2.30 6.94 -11.22
CA LEU A 102 1.98 5.56 -11.56
C LEU A 102 2.99 4.58 -10.94
N SER A 103 4.29 4.88 -11.04
CA SER A 103 5.34 4.01 -10.50
C SER A 103 5.29 3.93 -8.97
N VAL A 104 5.01 5.04 -8.29
CA VAL A 104 4.78 5.04 -6.83
C VAL A 104 3.55 4.21 -6.47
N LEU A 105 2.44 4.38 -7.19
CA LEU A 105 1.22 3.61 -6.97
C LEU A 105 1.49 2.10 -7.11
N VAL A 106 2.05 1.67 -8.25
CA VAL A 106 2.36 0.25 -8.49
C VAL A 106 3.30 -0.30 -7.43
N THR A 107 4.36 0.44 -7.07
CA THR A 107 5.31 -0.02 -6.05
C THR A 107 4.64 -0.14 -4.68
N ILE A 108 3.77 0.80 -4.29
CA ILE A 108 3.02 0.74 -3.05
C ILE A 108 2.06 -0.45 -3.04
N GLU A 109 1.33 -0.70 -4.13
CA GLU A 109 0.41 -1.84 -4.22
C GLU A 109 1.14 -3.18 -4.07
N MET A 110 2.34 -3.30 -4.64
CA MET A 110 3.17 -4.50 -4.46
C MET A 110 3.64 -4.66 -3.00
N CYS A 111 4.01 -3.57 -2.34
CA CYS A 111 4.32 -3.57 -0.90
C CYS A 111 3.09 -3.91 -0.05
N ASN A 112 1.91 -3.41 -0.42
CA ASN A 112 0.65 -3.70 0.26
C ASN A 112 0.20 -5.16 0.05
N ALA A 113 0.53 -5.76 -1.10
CA ALA A 113 0.31 -7.18 -1.34
C ALA A 113 1.14 -8.04 -0.36
N LEU A 114 2.39 -7.66 -0.08
CA LEU A 114 3.20 -8.31 0.96
C LEU A 114 2.59 -8.12 2.35
N ASN A 115 2.13 -6.91 2.67
CA ASN A 115 1.45 -6.63 3.93
C ASN A 115 0.14 -7.43 4.09
N SER A 116 -0.54 -7.74 2.98
CA SER A 116 -1.78 -8.51 2.98
C SER A 116 -1.57 -10.03 3.16
N LEU A 117 -0.31 -10.49 3.17
CA LEU A 117 0.02 -11.90 3.45
C LEU A 117 -0.47 -12.34 4.83
N SER A 118 -0.45 -11.44 5.81
CA SER A 118 -1.04 -11.69 7.13
C SER A 118 -1.77 -10.45 7.63
N GLU A 119 -3.00 -10.65 8.10
CA GLU A 119 -3.82 -9.58 8.65
C GLU A 119 -3.32 -9.13 10.03
N ASN A 120 -2.77 -10.07 10.82
CA ASN A 120 -2.48 -9.88 12.25
C ASN A 120 -1.05 -10.25 12.67
N GLN A 121 -0.29 -11.03 11.87
CA GLN A 121 1.11 -11.33 12.17
C GLN A 121 2.04 -10.32 11.49
N SER A 122 3.15 -10.03 12.15
CA SER A 122 4.21 -9.19 11.58
C SER A 122 4.89 -9.88 10.40
N LEU A 123 5.30 -9.08 9.40
CA LEU A 123 6.11 -9.56 8.27
C LEU A 123 7.44 -10.19 8.72
N LEU A 124 7.95 -9.80 9.89
CA LEU A 124 9.15 -10.38 10.49
C LEU A 124 8.93 -11.81 10.99
N LYS A 125 7.71 -12.15 11.40
CA LYS A 125 7.38 -13.47 11.93
C LYS A 125 6.93 -14.43 10.83
N MET A 126 6.26 -13.90 9.80
CA MET A 126 5.95 -14.64 8.58
C MET A 126 6.62 -13.96 7.38
N PRO A 127 7.83 -14.41 7.01
CA PRO A 127 8.60 -13.75 5.97
C PRO A 127 7.95 -13.97 4.59
N PRO A 128 8.18 -13.07 3.62
CA PRO A 128 7.46 -13.06 2.34
C PRO A 128 7.69 -14.31 1.48
N TRP A 129 8.82 -15.00 1.66
CA TRP A 129 9.14 -16.26 0.97
C TRP A 129 8.24 -17.44 1.36
N SER A 130 7.42 -17.30 2.40
CA SER A 130 6.50 -18.35 2.85
C SER A 130 5.45 -18.71 1.78
N ASN A 131 5.11 -17.76 0.90
CA ASN A 131 4.27 -17.99 -0.27
C ASN A 131 5.05 -17.64 -1.55
N PRO A 132 5.73 -18.61 -2.20
CA PRO A 132 6.50 -18.36 -3.42
C PRO A 132 5.60 -17.95 -4.60
N TRP A 133 4.30 -18.31 -4.59
CA TRP A 133 3.36 -17.90 -5.62
C TRP A 133 3.05 -16.40 -5.54
N LEU A 134 2.90 -15.86 -4.33
CA LEU A 134 2.72 -14.42 -4.12
C LEU A 134 3.97 -13.64 -4.55
N VAL A 135 5.16 -14.12 -4.16
CA VAL A 135 6.42 -13.51 -4.60
C VAL A 135 6.55 -13.56 -6.12
N GLY A 136 6.20 -14.69 -6.75
CA GLY A 136 6.17 -14.82 -8.20
C GLY A 136 5.22 -13.83 -8.88
N ALA A 137 4.03 -13.61 -8.29
CA ALA A 137 3.05 -12.65 -8.79
C ALA A 137 3.55 -11.20 -8.68
N ILE A 138 4.14 -10.83 -7.54
CA ILE A 138 4.77 -9.51 -7.34
C ILE A 138 5.93 -9.29 -8.30
N CYS A 139 6.82 -10.28 -8.46
CA CYS A 139 7.92 -10.22 -9.41
C CYS A 139 7.42 -10.08 -10.85
N LEU A 140 6.37 -10.80 -11.23
CA LEU A 140 5.75 -10.69 -12.55
C LEU A 140 5.13 -9.30 -12.76
N SER A 141 4.43 -8.77 -11.77
CA SER A 141 3.84 -7.43 -11.82
C SER A 141 4.91 -6.35 -11.98
N MET A 142 6.00 -6.42 -11.21
CA MET A 142 7.12 -5.50 -11.34
C MET A 142 7.83 -5.63 -12.70
N ALA A 143 8.01 -6.86 -13.19
CA ALA A 143 8.57 -7.10 -14.52
C ALA A 143 7.69 -6.52 -15.63
N LEU A 144 6.36 -6.64 -15.50
CA LEU A 144 5.42 -6.04 -16.44
C LEU A 144 5.46 -4.51 -16.36
N HIS A 145 5.61 -3.92 -15.16
CA HIS A 145 5.81 -2.49 -14.99
C HIS A 145 7.09 -1.99 -15.68
N PHE A 146 8.19 -2.74 -15.58
CA PHE A 146 9.39 -2.43 -16.35
C PHE A 146 9.19 -2.62 -17.85
N LEU A 147 8.44 -3.65 -18.27
CA LEU A 147 8.13 -3.88 -19.68
C LEU A 147 7.42 -2.68 -20.30
N ILE A 148 6.37 -2.16 -19.65
CA ILE A 148 5.63 -1.01 -20.18
C ILE A 148 6.47 0.27 -20.25
N LEU A 149 7.50 0.41 -19.40
CA LEU A 149 8.35 1.59 -19.35
C LEU A 149 9.50 1.57 -20.36
N TYR A 150 10.06 0.40 -20.65
CA TYR A 150 11.30 0.27 -21.42
C TYR A 150 11.13 -0.36 -22.81
N VAL A 151 9.96 -0.98 -23.10
CA VAL A 151 9.71 -1.60 -24.40
C VAL A 151 8.82 -0.70 -25.26
N ASP A 152 9.43 -0.07 -26.28
CA ASP A 152 8.69 0.58 -27.37
C ASP A 152 7.79 -0.47 -28.05
N PRO A 153 6.46 -0.27 -28.24
CA PRO A 153 5.69 0.97 -28.37
C PRO A 153 4.83 1.37 -27.15
N LEU A 154 4.95 0.65 -26.03
CA LEU A 154 4.04 0.78 -24.88
C LEU A 154 4.06 2.19 -24.25
N PRO A 155 5.21 2.86 -24.08
CA PRO A 155 5.25 4.21 -23.51
C PRO A 155 4.47 5.25 -24.32
N VAL A 156 4.37 5.07 -25.64
CA VAL A 156 3.62 5.98 -26.53
C VAL A 156 2.11 5.82 -26.33
N ILE A 157 1.63 4.58 -26.15
CA ILE A 157 0.21 4.29 -25.96
C ILE A 157 -0.26 4.77 -24.59
N PHE A 158 0.53 4.51 -23.54
CA PHE A 158 0.19 4.87 -22.17
C PHE A 158 0.60 6.31 -21.79
N GLN A 159 1.21 7.06 -22.71
CA GLN A 159 1.74 8.41 -22.47
C GLN A 159 2.66 8.45 -21.24
N ILE A 160 3.60 7.51 -21.16
CA ILE A 160 4.60 7.39 -20.09
C ILE A 160 6.02 7.49 -20.64
N ARG A 161 7.01 7.69 -19.77
CA ARG A 161 8.44 7.77 -20.14
C ARG A 161 9.31 6.93 -19.21
N PRO A 162 10.42 6.37 -19.69
CA PRO A 162 11.34 5.62 -18.84
C PRO A 162 11.91 6.52 -17.74
N LEU A 163 11.91 6.01 -16.51
CA LEU A 163 12.46 6.71 -15.34
C LEU A 163 13.98 6.57 -15.26
N SER A 164 14.64 7.63 -14.83
CA SER A 164 16.07 7.61 -14.49
C SER A 164 16.31 6.95 -13.11
N TRP A 165 17.56 6.57 -12.83
CA TRP A 165 17.91 5.98 -11.54
C TRP A 165 17.60 6.88 -10.34
N THR A 166 17.81 8.20 -10.47
CA THR A 166 17.52 9.17 -9.41
C THR A 166 16.02 9.25 -9.09
N GLN A 167 15.19 9.19 -10.13
CA GLN A 167 13.72 9.14 -10.03
C GLN A 167 13.26 7.86 -9.34
N TRP A 168 13.84 6.70 -9.71
CA TRP A 168 13.56 5.42 -9.06
C TRP A 168 13.89 5.42 -7.56
N VAL A 169 15.01 6.04 -7.16
CA VAL A 169 15.34 6.18 -5.73
C VAL A 169 14.27 6.96 -4.97
N VAL A 170 13.67 7.99 -5.58
CA VAL A 170 12.56 8.74 -4.98
C VAL A 170 11.30 7.88 -4.90
N VAL A 171 10.98 7.14 -5.97
CA VAL A 171 9.85 6.19 -5.98
C VAL A 171 9.97 5.17 -4.84
N LEU A 172 11.17 4.60 -4.63
CA LEU A 172 11.44 3.68 -3.54
C LEU A 172 11.35 4.36 -2.16
N LYS A 173 11.91 5.57 -2.01
CA LYS A 173 11.83 6.33 -0.74
C LYS A 173 10.40 6.68 -0.34
N LEU A 174 9.53 6.98 -1.30
CA LEU A 174 8.12 7.28 -1.06
C LEU A 174 7.26 6.02 -0.88
N SER A 175 7.67 4.87 -1.40
CA SER A 175 6.88 3.63 -1.27
C SER A 175 7.24 2.81 -0.04
N LEU A 176 8.53 2.69 0.32
CA LEU A 176 8.98 1.88 1.47
C LEU A 176 8.30 2.20 2.81
N PRO A 177 7.98 3.47 3.17
CA PRO A 177 7.33 3.76 4.45
C PRO A 177 5.94 3.15 4.60
N VAL A 178 5.28 2.72 3.50
CA VAL A 178 3.97 2.05 3.60
C VAL A 178 4.05 0.73 4.37
N ILE A 179 5.16 0.00 4.25
CA ILE A 179 5.41 -1.25 4.99
C ILE A 179 5.55 -0.96 6.47
N LEU A 180 6.36 0.05 6.81
CA LEU A 180 6.57 0.46 8.20
C LEU A 180 5.26 0.96 8.84
N MET A 181 4.45 1.68 8.08
CA MET A 181 3.16 2.19 8.54
C MET A 181 2.16 1.06 8.78
N ASP A 182 2.03 0.09 7.87
CA ASP A 182 1.13 -1.06 8.07
C ASP A 182 1.59 -1.94 9.25
N GLU A 183 2.90 -2.19 9.37
CA GLU A 183 3.48 -2.91 10.49
C GLU A 183 3.22 -2.18 11.84
N ALA A 184 3.37 -0.85 11.88
CA ALA A 184 3.04 -0.06 13.05
C ALA A 184 1.54 -0.15 13.41
N LEU A 185 0.66 -0.11 12.42
CA LEU A 185 -0.79 -0.26 12.62
C LEU A 185 -1.16 -1.66 13.13
N LYS A 186 -0.50 -2.72 12.64
CA LYS A 186 -0.64 -4.09 13.15
C LYS A 186 -0.15 -4.22 14.60
N LEU A 187 0.98 -3.61 14.93
CA LEU A 187 1.51 -3.59 16.30
C LEU A 187 0.56 -2.85 17.27
N LEU A 188 -0.02 -1.73 16.84
CA LEU A 188 -1.02 -1.00 17.62
C LEU A 188 -2.30 -1.82 17.83
N ALA A 189 -2.78 -2.50 16.77
CA ALA A 189 -3.93 -3.38 16.87
C ALA A 189 -3.73 -4.49 17.91
N ARG A 190 -2.58 -5.16 17.85
CA ARG A 190 -2.23 -6.26 18.76
C ARG A 190 -2.12 -5.80 20.22
N ASN A 191 -1.52 -4.63 20.47
CA ASN A 191 -1.23 -4.17 21.83
C ASN A 191 -2.42 -3.45 22.50
N TYR A 192 -3.23 -2.70 21.74
CA TYR A 192 -4.24 -1.80 22.30
C TYR A 192 -5.69 -2.20 22.00
N ILE A 193 -5.95 -2.96 20.92
CA ILE A 193 -7.30 -3.31 20.49
C ILE A 193 -7.64 -4.76 20.83
N GLU A 194 -6.65 -5.65 20.80
CA GLU A 194 -6.79 -7.05 21.20
C GLU A 194 -6.07 -7.44 22.52
N PRO A 195 -6.04 -6.65 23.61
CA PRO A 195 -5.41 -7.11 24.86
C PRO A 195 -6.21 -8.21 25.59
N GLY A 196 -7.34 -8.69 25.03
CA GLY A 196 -8.37 -9.41 25.78
C GLY A 196 -8.63 -10.89 25.47
N SER A 197 -8.01 -11.52 24.45
CA SER A 197 -8.39 -12.91 24.10
C SER A 197 -7.85 -13.97 25.06
N HIS A 198 -6.79 -13.68 25.82
CA HIS A 198 -6.21 -14.65 26.76
C HIS A 198 -6.97 -14.78 28.09
N ILE A 199 -7.89 -13.87 28.43
CA ILE A 199 -8.63 -13.91 29.71
C ILE A 199 -10.01 -14.57 29.55
N GLN A 200 -10.70 -14.42 28.41
CA GLN A 200 -12.06 -14.94 28.25
C GLN A 200 -12.17 -16.47 28.16
N VAL A 201 -11.15 -17.18 27.66
CA VAL A 201 -11.14 -18.65 27.64
C VAL A 201 -11.21 -19.19 29.07
N ARG A 202 -10.47 -18.57 30.00
CA ARG A 202 -10.47 -19.01 31.40
C ARG A 202 -11.81 -18.81 32.09
N THR A 203 -12.54 -17.74 31.77
CA THR A 203 -13.85 -17.46 32.41
C THR A 203 -14.98 -18.31 31.83
N SER A 204 -14.92 -18.62 30.52
CA SER A 204 -15.95 -19.43 29.84
C SER A 204 -15.81 -20.94 30.11
N ASP A 205 -14.59 -21.44 30.34
CA ASP A 205 -14.37 -22.82 30.80
C ASP A 205 -14.78 -23.00 32.28
N VAL A 206 -14.51 -22.01 33.15
CA VAL A 206 -14.90 -22.06 34.57
C VAL A 206 -16.43 -22.02 34.73
N SER A 207 -17.14 -21.24 33.91
CA SER A 207 -18.60 -21.17 33.97
C SER A 207 -19.31 -22.39 33.38
N ARG A 208 -18.72 -23.08 32.39
CA ARG A 208 -19.21 -24.41 31.94
C ARG A 208 -18.97 -25.50 32.97
N LEU A 209 -17.81 -25.50 33.65
CA LEU A 209 -17.52 -26.46 34.72
C LEU A 209 -18.43 -26.26 35.94
N SER A 210 -18.79 -25.01 36.27
CA SER A 210 -19.75 -24.72 37.35
C SER A 210 -21.17 -25.22 37.06
N HIS A 211 -21.62 -25.23 35.80
CA HIS A 211 -22.95 -25.73 35.44
C HIS A 211 -23.01 -27.27 35.41
N HIS A 212 -21.89 -27.96 35.22
CA HIS A 212 -21.86 -29.43 35.19
C HIS A 212 -21.87 -30.05 36.60
N ASN A 213 -21.34 -29.36 37.61
CA ASN A 213 -21.31 -29.85 39.00
C ASN A 213 -22.60 -29.60 39.81
N THR A 214 -23.58 -28.85 39.27
CA THR A 214 -24.88 -28.62 39.96
C THR A 214 -25.93 -29.69 39.64
N PHE A 215 -25.62 -30.67 38.78
CA PHE A 215 -26.53 -31.76 38.39
C PHE A 215 -26.22 -33.12 39.03
N LEU A 216 -25.34 -33.17 40.04
CA LEU A 216 -24.92 -34.40 40.72
C LEU A 216 -25.20 -34.44 42.24
N PHE A 217 -26.19 -33.70 42.73
CA PHE A 217 -26.81 -33.94 44.03
C PHE A 217 -28.34 -33.84 43.93
#